data_AF-A0A7C3NZK9-F1
#
_entry.id   AF-A0A7C3NZK9-F1
#
_cell.length_a   1.000
_cell.length_b   1.000
_cell.length_c   1.000
_cell.angle_alpha   90.00
_cell.angle_beta   90.00
_cell.angle_gamma   90.00
#
_symmetry.space_group_name_H-M   'P 1'
#
loop_
_entity.id
_entity.type
_entity.pdbx_description
1 polymer ?
#
loop_
_entity_poly.entity_id
_entity_poly.type
_entity_poly.pdbx_seq_one_letter_code
_entity_poly.pdbx_strand_id
1 'polypeptide(L)'
;MASFLGRAVRQERDLMLDSPTGGPEGCGLRFVRFFSPGRLLLAVIALVTLYMLVTAGSNYLHSHRLASNEERLQQEVEDLQRQQEQLTQIRDYLRTDEYVEFMARRVFGLVKPGEKLVVVEAPTPEPQDSPDNAAWWQRLFAGADR
;
A
#
# COMPACT_ATOMS: atom_id res chain seq x y z
N MET A 1 35.40 33.41 -53.97
CA MET A 1 35.12 32.84 -55.30
C MET A 1 33.63 33.07 -55.58
N ALA A 2 33.21 34.27 -55.96
CA ALA A 2 33.40 34.97 -57.23
C ALA A 2 32.68 34.29 -58.40
N SER A 3 31.88 35.09 -59.14
CA SER A 3 31.08 34.79 -60.34
C SER A 3 29.69 34.19 -60.04
N PHE A 4 28.54 34.76 -60.41
CA PHE A 4 28.17 35.52 -61.60
C PHE A 4 27.09 36.57 -61.27
N LEU A 5 27.50 37.84 -61.26
CA LEU A 5 26.64 38.98 -61.58
C LEU A 5 26.63 39.13 -63.11
N GLY A 6 25.47 39.40 -63.71
CA GLY A 6 25.38 40.17 -64.96
C GLY A 6 25.28 39.41 -66.29
N ARG A 7 24.05 38.98 -66.62
CA ARG A 7 23.41 38.93 -67.96
C ARG A 7 22.09 38.17 -67.78
N ALA A 8 20.90 38.70 -68.00
CA ALA A 8 20.49 39.55 -69.08
C ALA A 8 19.36 40.49 -68.63
N VAL A 9 19.68 41.78 -68.60
CA VAL A 9 18.72 42.84 -68.93
C VAL A 9 18.42 42.67 -70.41
N ARG A 10 17.17 42.36 -70.78
CA ARG A 10 16.50 42.66 -72.09
C ARG A 10 15.38 41.67 -72.39
N GLN A 11 14.20 41.90 -71.82
CA GLN A 11 12.93 41.57 -72.49
C GLN A 11 11.77 42.35 -71.86
N GLU A 12 11.91 43.67 -71.77
CA GLU A 12 10.77 44.57 -71.62
C GLU A 12 10.38 45.09 -73.01
N ARG A 13 9.07 45.32 -73.19
CA ARG A 13 8.34 45.61 -74.43
C ARG A 13 7.86 44.37 -75.17
N ASP A 14 6.78 43.81 -74.69
CA ASP A 14 5.58 43.82 -75.51
C ASP A 14 4.33 43.76 -74.63
N LEU A 15 3.47 44.76 -74.83
CA LEU A 15 2.04 44.81 -74.49
C LEU A 15 1.70 44.55 -73.00
N MET A 16 1.56 45.56 -72.14
CA MET A 16 0.59 46.67 -72.27
C MET A 16 -0.70 46.21 -72.96
N LEU A 17 -1.52 45.44 -72.25
CA LEU A 17 -2.98 45.60 -72.28
C LEU A 17 -3.58 45.04 -70.99
N ASP A 18 -4.28 45.94 -70.34
CA ASP A 18 -5.38 45.76 -69.41
C ASP A 18 -5.12 45.67 -67.90
N SER A 19 -5.96 46.46 -67.26
CA SER A 19 -6.07 46.99 -65.91
C SER A 19 -7.05 46.15 -65.07
N PRO A 20 -7.64 46.63 -63.96
CA PRO A 20 -7.13 47.38 -62.83
C PRO A 20 -7.26 46.57 -61.52
N THR A 21 -6.57 47.07 -60.49
CA THR A 21 -6.68 46.87 -59.04
C THR A 21 -7.96 46.20 -58.48
N GLY A 22 -7.76 45.10 -57.74
CA GLY A 22 -8.67 44.58 -56.71
C GLY A 22 -7.89 44.35 -55.40
N GLY A 23 -8.31 45.02 -54.33
CA GLY A 23 -7.56 45.17 -53.07
C GLY A 23 -7.45 43.93 -52.16
N PRO A 24 -6.69 44.04 -51.06
CA PRO A 24 -6.50 42.98 -50.08
C PRO A 24 -7.67 42.91 -49.10
N GLU A 25 -8.76 42.26 -49.51
CA GLU A 25 -9.90 41.98 -48.63
C GLU A 25 -9.70 40.63 -47.92
N GLY A 26 -9.32 40.69 -46.65
CA GLY A 26 -9.68 39.73 -45.60
C GLY A 26 -9.47 38.24 -45.85
N CYS A 27 -8.28 37.72 -45.50
CA CYS A 27 -8.14 36.31 -45.12
C CYS A 27 -8.67 36.11 -43.68
N GLY A 28 -9.96 36.40 -43.48
CA GLY A 28 -10.69 36.17 -42.25
C GLY A 28 -11.46 34.86 -42.33
N LEU A 29 -11.04 33.87 -41.54
CA LEU A 29 -11.93 32.85 -40.96
C LEU A 29 -12.85 32.10 -41.94
N ARG A 30 -12.31 31.58 -43.05
CA ARG A 30 -13.03 30.56 -43.85
C ARG A 30 -12.89 29.14 -43.30
N PHE A 31 -12.96 28.97 -41.97
CA PHE A 31 -12.94 27.64 -41.32
C PHE A 31 -14.29 27.25 -40.71
N VAL A 32 -15.22 28.20 -40.47
CA VAL A 32 -16.45 27.92 -39.70
C VAL A 32 -17.67 27.61 -40.57
N ARG A 33 -17.48 27.25 -41.84
CA ARG A 33 -18.59 26.85 -42.73
C ARG A 33 -18.44 25.42 -43.26
N PHE A 34 -17.95 24.52 -42.41
CA PHE A 34 -17.94 23.07 -42.66
C PHE A 34 -18.87 22.27 -41.74
N PHE A 35 -19.42 22.92 -40.71
CA PHE A 35 -20.16 22.23 -39.67
C PHE A 35 -21.66 22.27 -39.94
N SER A 36 -22.17 21.19 -40.57
CA SER A 36 -23.59 20.90 -40.63
C SER A 36 -24.20 20.95 -39.21
N PRO A 37 -25.34 21.64 -39.02
CA PRO A 37 -25.97 21.75 -37.70
C PRO A 37 -26.28 20.38 -37.09
N GLY A 38 -26.57 19.37 -37.91
CA GLY A 38 -26.76 17.99 -37.45
C GLY A 38 -25.49 17.34 -36.92
N ARG A 39 -24.32 17.62 -37.52
CA ARG A 39 -23.04 17.09 -37.04
C ARG A 39 -22.60 17.74 -35.73
N LEU A 40 -22.88 19.02 -35.54
CA LEU A 40 -22.66 19.71 -34.27
C LEU A 40 -23.57 19.16 -33.17
N LEU A 41 -24.85 18.96 -33.48
CA LEU A 41 -25.81 18.41 -32.52
C LEU A 41 -25.42 16.99 -32.08
N LEU A 42 -24.98 16.14 -33.02
CA LEU A 42 -24.44 14.82 -32.70
C LEU A 42 -23.16 14.87 -31.85
N ALA A 43 -22.25 15.80 -32.13
CA ALA A 43 -21.03 15.96 -31.34
C ALA A 43 -21.34 16.40 -29.89
N VAL A 44 -22.30 17.30 -29.71
CA VAL A 44 -22.78 17.73 -28.39
C VAL A 44 -23.43 16.58 -27.63
N ILE A 45 -24.30 15.80 -28.29
CA ILE A 45 -24.91 14.61 -27.68
C ILE A 45 -23.83 13.61 -27.25
N ALA A 46 -22.87 13.30 -28.13
CA ALA A 46 -21.78 12.38 -27.82
C ALA A 46 -20.94 12.84 -26.62
N LEU A 47 -20.66 14.15 -26.54
CA LEU A 47 -19.93 14.74 -25.41
C LEU A 47 -20.72 14.60 -24.10
N VAL A 48 -22.03 14.89 -24.12
CA VAL A 48 -22.91 14.75 -22.96
C VAL A 48 -23.03 13.29 -22.53
N THR A 49 -23.17 12.36 -23.47
CA THR A 49 -23.20 10.91 -23.19
C THR A 49 -21.88 10.43 -22.59
N LEU A 50 -20.73 10.88 -23.12
CA LEU A 50 -19.42 10.55 -22.57
C LEU A 50 -19.25 11.11 -21.15
N TYR A 51 -19.65 12.36 -20.92
CA TYR A 51 -19.63 12.98 -19.60
C TYR A 51 -20.52 12.21 -18.60
N MET A 52 -21.71 11.79 -19.03
CA MET A 52 -22.58 10.93 -18.23
C MET A 52 -21.95 9.57 -17.93
N LEU A 53 -21.30 8.91 -18.90
CA LEU A 53 -20.60 7.64 -18.67
C LEU A 53 -19.46 7.79 -17.66
N VAL A 54 -18.66 8.84 -17.76
CA VAL A 54 -17.55 9.12 -16.84
C VAL A 54 -18.08 9.38 -15.43
N THR A 55 -19.14 10.19 -15.31
CA THR A 55 -19.74 10.56 -14.02
C THR A 55 -20.51 9.40 -13.38
N ALA A 56 -21.25 8.62 -14.17
CA ALA A 56 -21.96 7.44 -13.70
C ALA A 56 -20.98 6.33 -13.31
N GLY A 57 -19.89 6.14 -14.07
CA GLY A 57 -18.80 5.23 -13.74
C GLY A 57 -18.08 5.63 -12.44
N SER A 58 -17.85 6.92 -12.20
CA SER A 58 -17.25 7.40 -10.96
C SER A 58 -18.20 7.31 -9.76
N ASN A 59 -19.50 7.57 -9.95
CA ASN A 59 -20.49 7.51 -8.86
C ASN A 59 -20.79 6.08 -8.42
N TYR A 60 -20.80 5.10 -9.33
CA TYR A 60 -21.01 3.69 -9.00
C TYR A 60 -19.86 3.11 -8.15
N LEU A 61 -18.63 3.60 -8.37
CA LEU A 61 -17.47 3.24 -7.54
C LEU A 61 -17.45 3.97 -6.19
N HIS A 62 -18.11 5.12 -6.06
CA HIS A 62 -18.13 5.91 -4.83
C HIS A 62 -19.17 5.41 -3.82
N SER A 63 -20.32 4.91 -4.27
CA SER A 63 -21.37 4.36 -3.39
C SER A 63 -20.91 3.11 -2.63
N HIS A 64 -19.97 2.33 -3.17
CA HIS A 64 -19.36 1.21 -2.44
C HIS A 64 -18.30 1.64 -1.41
N ARG A 65 -17.70 2.83 -1.55
CA ARG A 65 -16.69 3.31 -0.61
C ARG A 65 -17.28 3.79 0.71
N LEU A 66 -18.47 4.39 0.69
CA LEU A 66 -19.14 4.82 1.93
C LEU A 66 -19.62 3.63 2.77
N ALA A 67 -20.23 2.62 2.14
CA ALA A 67 -20.60 1.37 2.83
C ALA A 67 -19.37 0.63 3.38
N SER A 68 -18.28 0.57 2.61
CA SER A 68 -17.05 -0.10 3.06
C SER A 68 -16.36 0.62 4.23
N ASN A 69 -16.58 1.93 4.39
CA ASN A 69 -15.98 2.68 5.49
C ASN A 69 -16.74 2.44 6.80
N GLU A 70 -18.07 2.36 6.75
CA GLU A 70 -18.88 2.05 7.93
C GLU A 70 -18.60 0.62 8.44
N GLU A 71 -18.53 -0.36 7.54
CA GLU A 71 -18.21 -1.75 7.89
C GLU A 71 -16.79 -1.87 8.46
N ARG A 72 -15.80 -1.18 7.88
CA ARG A 72 -14.43 -1.18 8.40
C ARG A 72 -14.32 -0.53 9.77
N LEU A 73 -14.98 0.60 9.99
CA LEU A 73 -14.98 1.27 11.29
C LEU A 73 -15.69 0.42 12.36
N GLN A 74 -16.78 -0.27 12.01
CA GLN A 74 -17.46 -1.20 12.92
C GLN A 74 -16.58 -2.40 13.28
N GLN A 75 -15.90 -3.00 12.30
CA GLN A 75 -14.95 -4.09 12.56
C GLN A 75 -13.82 -3.66 13.48
N GLU A 76 -13.26 -2.47 13.28
CA GLU A 76 -12.20 -1.93 14.14
C GLU A 76 -12.67 -1.71 15.58
N VAL A 77 -13.90 -1.22 15.77
CA VAL A 77 -14.51 -1.09 17.10
C VAL A 77 -14.73 -2.45 17.76
N GLU A 78 -15.25 -3.44 17.04
CA GLU A 78 -15.44 -4.79 17.58
C GLU A 78 -14.11 -5.43 17.97
N ASP A 79 -13.08 -5.31 17.14
CA ASP A 79 -11.76 -5.87 17.44
C ASP A 79 -11.10 -5.18 18.65
N LEU A 80 -11.24 -3.86 18.76
CA LEU A 80 -10.76 -3.12 19.94
C LEU A 80 -11.52 -3.52 21.21
N GLN A 81 -12.83 -3.74 21.12
CA GLN A 81 -13.64 -4.21 22.26
C GLN A 81 -13.21 -5.63 22.69
N ARG A 82 -13.01 -6.55 21.75
CA ARG A 82 -12.51 -7.91 22.05
C ARG A 82 -11.14 -7.86 22.73
N GLN A 83 -10.23 -7.01 22.23
CA GLN A 83 -8.91 -6.83 22.85
C GLN A 83 -9.03 -6.26 24.27
N GLN A 84 -9.91 -5.27 24.48
CA GLN A 84 -10.17 -4.72 25.80
C GLN A 84 -10.69 -5.78 26.77
N GLU A 85 -11.64 -6.60 26.34
CA GLU A 85 -12.21 -7.68 27.17
C GLU A 85 -11.14 -8.73 27.53
N GLN A 86 -10.34 -9.17 26.55
CA GLN A 86 -9.24 -10.12 26.79
C GLN A 86 -8.22 -9.57 27.81
N LEU A 87 -7.79 -8.33 27.63
CA LEU A 87 -6.84 -7.70 28.55
C LEU A 87 -7.43 -7.51 29.94
N THR A 88 -8.73 -7.22 30.03
CA THR A 88 -9.46 -7.09 31.29
C THR A 88 -9.51 -8.43 32.03
N GLN A 89 -9.82 -9.52 31.34
CA GLN A 89 -9.83 -10.87 31.91
C GLN A 89 -8.46 -11.28 32.42
N ILE A 90 -7.40 -11.04 31.64
CA ILE A 90 -6.02 -11.35 32.06
C ILE A 90 -5.65 -10.52 33.29
N ARG A 91 -5.93 -9.22 33.28
CA ARG A 91 -5.68 -8.34 34.42
C ARG A 91 -6.38 -8.85 35.67
N ASP A 92 -7.64 -9.26 35.55
CA ASP A 92 -8.43 -9.71 36.69
C ASP A 92 -7.92 -11.06 37.21
N TYR A 93 -7.54 -11.98 36.32
CA TYR A 93 -6.88 -13.24 36.68
C TYR A 93 -5.56 -13.00 37.45
N LEU A 94 -4.70 -12.11 36.96
CA LEU A 94 -3.43 -11.77 37.61
C LEU A 94 -3.60 -11.16 39.01
N ARG A 95 -4.79 -10.60 39.31
CA ARG A 95 -5.13 -10.03 40.62
C ARG A 95 -5.75 -11.03 41.58
N THR A 96 -6.07 -12.24 41.12
CA THR A 96 -6.63 -13.27 42.00
C THR A 96 -5.60 -13.75 43.02
N ASP A 97 -6.09 -14.10 44.21
CA ASP A 97 -5.25 -14.64 45.29
C ASP A 97 -4.52 -15.92 44.86
N GLU A 98 -5.12 -16.73 43.98
CA GLU A 98 -4.49 -17.93 43.42
C GLU A 98 -3.21 -17.60 42.66
N TYR A 99 -3.26 -16.61 41.76
CA TYR A 99 -2.08 -16.20 40.99
C TYR A 99 -1.01 -15.58 41.90
N VAL A 100 -1.44 -14.76 42.87
CA VAL A 100 -0.53 -14.16 43.87
C VAL A 100 0.16 -15.24 44.70
N GLU A 101 -0.58 -16.24 45.16
CA GLU A 101 -0.05 -17.38 45.91
C GLU A 101 0.90 -18.24 45.06
N PHE A 102 0.55 -18.48 43.79
CA PHE A 102 1.41 -19.19 42.86
C PHE A 102 2.75 -18.47 42.69
N MET A 103 2.74 -17.16 42.44
CA MET A 103 3.95 -16.35 42.32
C MET A 103 4.73 -16.27 43.63
N ALA A 104 4.03 -16.10 44.76
CA ALA A 104 4.62 -16.10 46.10
C ALA A 104 5.41 -17.39 46.37
N ARG A 105 4.85 -18.55 46.04
CA ARG A 105 5.52 -19.86 46.24
C ARG A 105 6.62 -20.13 45.23
N ARG A 106 6.36 -19.90 43.94
CA ARG A 106 7.27 -20.29 42.84
C ARG A 106 8.47 -19.36 42.71
N VAL A 107 8.25 -18.06 42.80
CA VAL A 107 9.27 -17.05 42.53
C VAL A 107 9.87 -16.51 43.81
N PHE A 108 9.03 -16.25 44.82
CA PHE A 108 9.49 -15.64 46.06
C PHE A 108 9.76 -16.66 47.19
N GLY A 109 9.40 -17.94 47.02
CA GLY A 109 9.56 -18.97 48.05
C GLY A 109 8.78 -18.70 49.35
N LEU A 110 7.78 -17.81 49.29
CA LEU A 110 6.99 -17.40 50.45
C LEU A 110 5.90 -18.44 50.74
N VAL A 111 5.65 -18.66 52.04
CA VAL A 111 4.60 -19.54 52.57
C VAL A 111 3.66 -18.75 53.46
N LYS A 112 2.40 -19.19 53.59
CA LYS A 112 1.43 -18.47 54.44
C LYS A 112 1.82 -18.60 55.92
N PRO A 113 1.48 -17.60 56.76
CA PRO A 113 1.71 -17.70 58.20
C PRO A 113 1.01 -18.94 58.77
N GLY A 114 1.79 -19.86 59.35
CA GLY A 114 1.31 -21.14 59.89
C GLY A 114 1.64 -22.38 59.06
N GLU A 115 2.14 -22.22 57.83
CA GLU A 115 2.62 -23.32 56.98
C GLU A 115 4.12 -23.60 57.24
N LYS A 116 4.55 -24.88 57.18
CA LYS A 116 5.97 -25.27 57.28
C LYS A 116 6.57 -25.45 55.89
N LEU A 117 7.62 -24.68 55.57
CA LEU A 117 8.41 -24.86 54.36
C LEU A 117 9.24 -26.15 54.48
N VAL A 118 9.04 -27.11 53.57
CA VAL A 118 9.84 -28.33 53.47
C VAL A 118 10.76 -28.17 52.26
N VAL A 119 12.05 -27.99 52.51
CA VAL A 119 13.09 -28.04 51.47
C VAL A 119 13.51 -29.49 51.35
N VAL A 120 13.12 -30.14 50.25
CA VAL A 120 13.63 -31.48 49.94
C VAL A 120 15.01 -31.30 49.32
N GLU A 121 16.05 -31.50 50.13
CA GLU A 121 17.38 -31.75 49.60
C GLU A 121 17.31 -33.08 48.85
N ALA A 122 17.36 -33.00 47.51
CA ALA A 122 17.59 -34.20 46.73
C ALA A 122 18.90 -34.81 47.22
N PRO A 123 18.98 -36.13 47.44
CA PRO A 123 20.26 -36.75 47.75
C PRO A 123 21.22 -36.31 46.66
N THR A 124 22.31 -35.64 47.06
CA THR A 124 23.42 -35.32 46.16
C THR A 124 23.70 -36.60 45.39
N PRO A 125 23.46 -36.64 44.07
CA PRO A 125 23.78 -37.83 43.31
C PRO A 125 25.27 -38.03 43.52
N GLU A 126 25.63 -39.07 44.28
CA GLU A 126 27.03 -39.48 44.37
C GLU A 126 27.52 -39.61 42.93
N PRO A 127 28.73 -39.12 42.61
CA PRO A 127 29.31 -39.32 41.30
C PRO A 127 29.39 -40.82 41.03
N GLN A 128 28.36 -41.37 40.37
CA GLN A 128 28.39 -42.73 39.87
C GLN A 128 29.34 -42.69 38.68
N ASP A 129 30.63 -42.95 38.90
CA ASP A 129 31.62 -43.17 37.83
C ASP A 129 31.35 -44.51 37.13
N SER A 130 30.13 -44.71 36.65
CA SER A 130 29.73 -45.86 35.86
C SER A 130 30.14 -45.59 34.40
N PRO A 131 30.85 -46.51 33.72
CA PRO A 131 31.22 -46.37 32.31
C PRO A 131 30.04 -46.06 31.37
N ASP A 132 28.81 -46.28 31.83
CA ASP A 132 27.53 -46.08 31.15
C ASP A 132 26.99 -44.64 31.22
N ASN A 133 27.41 -43.81 32.18
CA ASN A 133 27.06 -42.37 32.21
C ASN A 133 28.09 -41.48 31.51
N ALA A 134 29.23 -42.06 31.11
CA ALA A 134 30.21 -41.39 30.27
C ALA A 134 29.49 -40.83 29.05
N ALA A 135 29.75 -39.56 28.78
CA ALA A 135 29.09 -38.92 27.67
C ALA A 135 29.46 -39.65 26.37
N TRP A 136 28.49 -39.86 25.47
CA TRP A 136 28.68 -40.69 24.28
C TRP A 136 29.90 -40.27 23.44
N TRP A 137 30.24 -38.98 23.46
CA TRP A 137 31.40 -38.43 22.78
C TRP A 137 32.73 -38.82 23.45
N GLN A 138 32.80 -38.87 24.79
CA GLN A 138 34.02 -39.31 25.49
C GLN A 138 34.40 -40.74 25.11
N ARG A 139 33.41 -41.62 24.93
CA ARG A 139 33.64 -42.99 24.45
C ARG A 139 34.19 -43.05 23.02
N LEU A 140 33.73 -42.14 22.16
CA LEU A 140 34.15 -42.09 20.76
C LEU A 140 35.63 -41.67 20.62
N PHE A 141 36.09 -40.74 21.46
CA PHE A 141 37.46 -40.21 21.39
C PHE A 141 38.49 -40.96 22.24
N ALA A 142 38.06 -41.72 23.27
CA ALA A 142 38.98 -42.47 24.15
C ALA A 142 39.70 -43.66 23.48
N GLY A 143 39.38 -43.99 22.24
CA GLY A 143 40.01 -45.06 21.46
C GLY A 143 40.89 -44.57 20.31
N ALA A 144 41.07 -43.25 20.15
CA ALA A 144 41.76 -42.65 19.00
C ALA A 144 43.29 -42.59 19.16
N ASP A 145 43.80 -42.96 20.33
CA ASP A 145 45.17 -42.79 20.80
C ASP A 145 45.92 -44.14 21.00
N ARG A 146 45.51 -45.20 20.27
CA ARG A 146 46.24 -46.47 20.16
C ARG A 146 46.75 -46.75 18.76
#